data_AF-A0A533VZ69-F1
#
_entry.id   AF-A0A533VZ69-F1
#
_cell.length_a   1.000
_cell.length_b   1.000
_cell.length_c   1.000
_cell.angle_alpha   90.00
_cell.angle_beta   90.00
_cell.angle_gamma   90.00
#
_symmetry.space_group_name_H-M   'P 1'
#
loop_
_entity.id
_entity.type
_entity.pdbx_description
1 polymer ?
#
loop_
_entity_poly.entity_id
_entity_poly.type
_entity_poly.pdbx_seq_one_letter_code
_entity_poly.pdbx_strand_id
1 'polypeptide(L)'
;MKRRADLHTVKDMHAVRSVEVVNLLDRMYAAGGFMAKSLSEVARVLVAMTRDSRCTKFLSFPAAPVATGLRGVLVEMVNEGLVDVIVTASGTLDHDVARTYADYYHGDFQMDDRRLHREGYHRLGNLLLPLDNYGPLIERKVQPFLSRLYSGGRKSLSSRELCRELGEVLDSNDSLLCAASRKNVPVFVPGIMDGAVGSQLWLFAQQHRDFRIDVIQDQNDLSDLVYGSKRTGAVIIGGGISKHHVLWWNLFKGG
;
A
#
# COMPACT_ATOMS: atom_id res chain seq x y z
N MET A 1 -33.22 22.79 -5.49
CA MET A 1 -32.28 23.87 -5.11
C MET A 1 -32.36 24.02 -3.59
N LYS A 2 -31.24 23.95 -2.85
CA LYS A 2 -31.27 24.07 -1.37
C LYS A 2 -31.79 25.46 -0.97
N ARG A 3 -32.58 25.57 0.10
CA ARG A 3 -33.04 26.88 0.59
C ARG A 3 -31.84 27.68 1.08
N ARG A 4 -31.88 29.01 0.98
CA ARG A 4 -30.77 29.88 1.42
C ARG A 4 -30.37 29.66 2.89
N ALA A 5 -31.32 29.28 3.74
CA ALA A 5 -31.09 28.93 5.14
C ALA A 5 -30.27 27.63 5.34
N ASP A 6 -30.20 26.76 4.33
CA ASP A 6 -29.48 25.48 4.36
C ASP A 6 -28.06 25.60 3.75
N LEU A 7 -27.61 26.83 3.44
CA LEU A 7 -26.29 27.10 2.85
C LEU A 7 -25.27 27.47 3.93
N HIS A 8 -24.12 26.80 3.91
CA HIS A 8 -22.97 27.16 4.74
C HIS A 8 -22.23 28.34 4.12
N THR A 9 -21.97 29.38 4.91
CA THR A 9 -21.14 30.52 4.52
C THR A 9 -19.66 30.14 4.60
N VAL A 10 -18.88 30.63 3.64
CA VAL A 10 -17.40 30.59 3.71
C VAL A 10 -16.94 31.43 4.91
N LYS A 11 -15.95 30.92 5.65
CA LYS A 11 -15.34 31.59 6.80
C LYS A 11 -13.83 31.74 6.62
N ASP A 12 -13.30 32.92 6.95
CA ASP A 12 -11.87 33.18 6.90
C ASP A 12 -11.11 32.35 7.94
N MET A 13 -9.90 31.90 7.57
CA MET A 13 -8.98 31.24 8.49
C MET A 13 -8.03 32.26 9.09
N HIS A 14 -7.98 32.32 10.43
CA HIS A 14 -7.04 33.18 11.16
C HIS A 14 -5.93 32.36 11.80
N ALA A 15 -4.72 32.96 11.86
CA ALA A 15 -3.58 32.37 12.55
C ALA A 15 -3.90 32.15 14.04
N VAL A 16 -3.51 31.00 14.58
CA VAL A 16 -3.65 30.68 16.00
C VAL A 16 -2.35 30.08 16.53
N ARG A 17 -2.12 30.27 17.84
CA ARG A 17 -0.86 29.89 18.50
C ARG A 17 -0.63 28.39 18.61
N SER A 18 -1.69 27.59 18.53
CA SER A 18 -1.65 26.14 18.44
C SER A 18 -2.91 25.67 17.69
N VAL A 19 -2.75 24.75 16.74
CA VAL A 19 -3.86 24.11 16.04
C VAL A 19 -3.76 22.61 16.29
N GLU A 20 -4.70 22.05 17.03
CA GLU A 20 -4.91 20.60 16.98
C GLU A 20 -5.40 20.21 15.58
N VAL A 21 -4.92 19.09 15.02
CA VAL A 21 -5.21 18.68 13.63
C VAL A 21 -6.72 18.63 13.33
N VAL A 22 -7.54 18.19 14.31
CA VAL A 22 -9.01 18.17 14.17
C VAL A 22 -9.59 19.57 13.97
N ASN A 23 -9.09 20.55 14.72
CA ASN A 23 -9.49 21.95 14.59
C ASN A 23 -9.10 22.52 13.22
N LEU A 24 -7.97 22.08 12.64
CA LEU A 24 -7.56 22.48 11.29
C LEU A 24 -8.53 21.98 10.23
N LEU A 25 -8.91 20.70 10.26
CA LEU A 25 -9.82 20.12 9.28
C LEU A 25 -11.21 20.76 9.31
N ASP A 26 -11.74 21.07 10.50
CA ASP A 26 -13.02 21.77 10.60
C ASP A 26 -12.95 23.19 10.06
N ARG A 27 -11.84 23.89 10.29
CA ARG A 27 -11.58 25.21 9.68
C ARG A 27 -11.46 25.12 8.16
N MET A 28 -10.77 24.11 7.64
CA MET A 28 -10.66 23.87 6.18
C MET A 28 -12.03 23.59 5.54
N TYR A 29 -12.93 22.89 6.25
CA TYR A 29 -14.31 22.70 5.77
C TYR A 29 -15.09 24.02 5.73
N ALA A 30 -14.99 24.82 6.80
CA ALA A 30 -15.67 26.10 6.92
C ALA A 30 -15.13 27.16 5.95
N ALA A 31 -13.84 27.10 5.63
CA ALA A 31 -13.21 27.92 4.60
C ALA A 31 -13.75 27.61 3.20
N GLY A 32 -14.21 26.37 2.99
CA GLY A 32 -14.72 25.94 1.70
C GLY A 32 -13.65 25.95 0.60
N GLY A 33 -14.08 25.65 -0.63
CA GLY A 33 -13.22 25.73 -1.82
C GLY A 33 -12.17 24.62 -1.96
N PHE A 34 -12.00 24.16 -3.21
CA PHE A 34 -10.88 23.33 -3.70
C PHE A 34 -10.43 22.22 -2.74
N MET A 35 -9.12 22.09 -2.50
CA MET A 35 -8.52 20.98 -1.76
C MET A 35 -8.70 21.06 -0.24
N ALA A 36 -8.85 22.26 0.33
CA ALA A 36 -9.03 22.42 1.76
C ALA A 36 -10.33 21.74 2.21
N LYS A 37 -11.43 22.07 1.54
CA LYS A 37 -12.72 21.42 1.80
C LYS A 37 -12.68 19.91 1.53
N SER A 38 -12.11 19.51 0.40
CA SER A 38 -12.00 18.09 0.03
C SER A 38 -11.23 17.26 1.07
N LEU A 39 -10.12 17.78 1.60
CA LEU A 39 -9.34 17.09 2.63
C LEU A 39 -10.15 16.86 3.91
N SER A 40 -10.92 17.87 4.34
CA SER A 40 -11.81 17.73 5.50
C SER A 40 -12.96 16.75 5.24
N GLU A 41 -13.54 16.77 4.05
CA GLU A 41 -14.58 15.81 3.65
C GLU A 41 -14.05 14.38 3.64
N VAL A 42 -12.85 14.14 3.08
CA VAL A 42 -12.20 12.82 3.10
C VAL A 42 -11.95 12.35 4.53
N ALA A 43 -11.45 13.21 5.42
CA ALA A 43 -11.24 12.84 6.82
C ALA A 43 -12.55 12.42 7.50
N ARG A 44 -13.66 13.11 7.24
CA ARG A 44 -14.99 12.75 7.78
C ARG A 44 -15.50 11.43 7.20
N VAL A 45 -15.30 11.18 5.91
CA VAL A 45 -15.64 9.89 5.28
C VAL A 45 -14.84 8.75 5.91
N LEU A 46 -13.53 8.95 6.11
CA LEU A 46 -12.68 7.95 6.76
C LEU A 46 -13.16 7.64 8.19
N VAL A 47 -13.49 8.67 8.99
CA VAL A 47 -14.05 8.50 10.34
C VAL A 47 -15.40 7.77 10.30
N ALA A 48 -16.25 8.06 9.31
CA ALA A 48 -17.52 7.36 9.15
C ALA A 48 -17.32 5.88 8.78
N MET A 49 -16.37 5.58 7.89
CA MET A 49 -16.02 4.21 7.51
C MET A 49 -15.48 3.41 8.70
N THR A 50 -14.63 4.00 9.54
CA THR A 50 -14.03 3.30 10.68
C THR A 50 -15.03 3.04 11.81
N ARG A 51 -16.07 3.86 11.93
CA ARG A 51 -17.17 3.67 12.90
C ARG A 51 -18.23 2.67 12.47
N ASP A 52 -18.31 2.32 11.19
CA ASP A 52 -19.27 1.33 10.69
C ASP A 52 -18.65 -0.06 10.68
N SER A 53 -18.95 -0.87 11.70
CA SER A 53 -18.47 -2.26 11.81
C SER A 53 -18.91 -3.18 10.66
N ARG A 54 -19.85 -2.74 9.82
CA ARG A 54 -20.30 -3.46 8.62
C ARG A 54 -19.56 -3.04 7.35
N CYS A 55 -18.68 -2.05 7.47
CA CYS A 55 -17.88 -1.52 6.37
C CYS A 55 -16.52 -2.22 6.32
N THR A 56 -16.29 -2.96 5.24
CA THR A 56 -14.97 -3.49 4.90
C THR A 56 -14.14 -2.38 4.24
N LYS A 57 -12.98 -2.08 4.82
CA LYS A 57 -12.14 -0.93 4.53
C LYS A 57 -10.98 -1.36 3.63
N PHE A 58 -11.06 -1.00 2.36
CA PHE A 58 -10.00 -1.20 1.39
C PHE A 58 -8.99 -0.06 1.46
N LEU A 59 -7.70 -0.40 1.39
CA LEU A 59 -6.62 0.54 1.17
C LEU A 59 -5.92 0.21 -0.14
N SER A 60 -5.77 1.21 -0.99
CA SER A 60 -5.11 1.08 -2.30
C SER A 60 -4.04 2.12 -2.49
N PHE A 61 -2.86 1.70 -2.94
CA PHE A 61 -1.75 2.60 -3.25
C PHE A 61 -0.78 1.98 -4.28
N PRO A 62 0.03 2.77 -5.00
CA PRO A 62 1.15 2.25 -5.81
C PRO A 62 2.38 1.99 -4.92
N ALA A 63 3.51 1.57 -5.50
CA ALA A 63 4.72 1.25 -4.75
C ALA A 63 5.34 2.44 -3.98
N ALA A 64 5.30 3.65 -4.57
CA ALA A 64 6.09 4.80 -4.12
C ALA A 64 5.88 5.21 -2.65
N PRO A 65 4.65 5.27 -2.09
CA PRO A 65 4.41 5.48 -0.67
C PRO A 65 5.31 4.66 0.28
N VAL A 66 5.54 3.38 -0.04
CA VAL A 66 6.32 2.46 0.79
C VAL A 66 7.82 2.75 0.73
N ALA A 67 8.31 3.36 -0.35
CA ALA A 67 9.68 3.84 -0.43
C ALA A 67 9.92 5.10 0.44
N THR A 68 8.87 5.80 0.84
CA THR A 68 8.94 7.07 1.59
C THR A 68 8.60 6.89 3.08
N GLY A 69 8.64 7.99 3.84
CA GLY A 69 8.14 8.02 5.23
C GLY A 69 6.66 7.66 5.38
N LEU A 70 5.86 7.73 4.30
CA LEU A 70 4.45 7.35 4.34
C LEU A 70 4.24 5.86 4.68
N ARG A 71 5.26 5.00 4.51
CA ARG A 71 5.28 3.60 4.98
C ARG A 71 4.86 3.48 6.46
N GLY A 72 5.35 4.37 7.33
CA GLY A 72 5.02 4.34 8.76
C GLY A 72 3.53 4.57 9.02
N VAL A 73 2.92 5.53 8.30
CA VAL A 73 1.48 5.78 8.38
C VAL A 73 0.68 4.57 7.88
N LEU A 74 1.11 3.91 6.80
CA LEU A 74 0.43 2.71 6.29
C LEU A 74 0.49 1.56 7.31
N VAL A 75 1.64 1.38 7.98
CA VAL A 75 1.82 0.42 9.07
C VAL A 75 0.90 0.73 10.26
N GLU A 76 0.84 1.99 10.69
CA GLU A 76 -0.06 2.44 11.75
C GLU A 76 -1.53 2.22 11.38
N MET A 77 -1.94 2.52 10.15
CA MET A 77 -3.29 2.27 9.67
C MET A 77 -3.71 0.80 9.79
N VAL A 78 -2.78 -0.13 9.51
CA VAL A 78 -3.00 -1.56 9.72
C VAL A 78 -3.06 -1.90 11.20
N ASN A 79 -2.12 -1.39 11.99
CA ASN A 79 -2.02 -1.70 13.42
C ASN A 79 -3.24 -1.24 14.23
N GLU A 80 -3.80 -0.09 13.86
CA GLU A 80 -4.98 0.53 14.46
C GLU A 80 -6.31 0.01 13.88
N GLY A 81 -6.27 -0.98 12.98
CA GLY A 81 -7.49 -1.57 12.40
C GLY A 81 -8.28 -0.62 11.49
N LEU A 82 -7.61 0.38 10.90
CA LEU A 82 -8.22 1.31 9.95
C LEU A 82 -8.37 0.71 8.55
N VAL A 83 -7.80 -0.47 8.32
CA VAL A 83 -7.76 -1.17 7.03
C VAL A 83 -8.07 -2.64 7.26
N ASP A 84 -8.95 -3.19 6.42
CA ASP A 84 -9.29 -4.62 6.44
C ASP A 84 -8.69 -5.37 5.23
N VAL A 85 -8.44 -4.67 4.11
CA VAL A 85 -7.87 -5.27 2.89
C VAL A 85 -6.94 -4.28 2.20
N ILE A 86 -5.77 -4.74 1.74
CA ILE A 86 -4.83 -3.94 0.95
C ILE A 86 -4.76 -4.46 -0.48
N VAL A 87 -4.77 -3.55 -1.45
CA VAL A 87 -4.45 -3.86 -2.85
C VAL A 87 -3.38 -2.90 -3.34
N THR A 88 -2.23 -3.43 -3.77
CA THR A 88 -1.04 -2.63 -4.12
C THR A 88 -0.32 -3.15 -5.38
N ALA A 89 0.79 -2.51 -5.74
CA ALA A 89 1.68 -2.90 -6.84
C ALA A 89 2.90 -3.68 -6.35
N SER A 90 3.55 -4.44 -7.24
CA SER A 90 4.68 -5.32 -6.90
C SER A 90 5.86 -4.57 -6.26
N GLY A 91 6.16 -3.35 -6.73
CA GLY A 91 7.18 -2.51 -6.10
C GLY A 91 6.96 -2.22 -4.60
N THR A 92 5.75 -2.38 -4.06
CA THR A 92 5.54 -2.33 -2.61
C THR A 92 6.31 -3.43 -1.91
N LEU A 93 6.31 -4.65 -2.43
CA LEU A 93 7.05 -5.77 -1.83
C LEU A 93 8.55 -5.49 -1.92
N ASP A 94 9.02 -4.96 -3.05
CA ASP A 94 10.42 -4.60 -3.24
C ASP A 94 10.89 -3.60 -2.17
N HIS A 95 10.16 -2.50 -2.02
CA HIS A 95 10.53 -1.45 -1.07
C HIS A 95 10.31 -1.86 0.38
N ASP A 96 9.28 -2.64 0.69
CA ASP A 96 9.04 -3.11 2.05
C ASP A 96 10.13 -4.10 2.48
N VAL A 97 10.52 -5.05 1.62
CA VAL A 97 11.63 -5.96 1.90
C VAL A 97 12.96 -5.18 2.02
N ALA A 98 13.28 -4.34 1.04
CA ALA A 98 14.54 -3.60 1.02
C ALA A 98 14.68 -2.68 2.25
N ARG A 99 13.64 -1.88 2.54
CA ARG A 99 13.64 -0.94 3.68
C ARG A 99 13.50 -1.61 5.04
N THR A 100 13.30 -2.92 5.10
CA THR A 100 13.39 -3.67 6.35
C THR A 100 14.85 -3.92 6.74
N TYR A 101 15.77 -3.95 5.76
CA TYR A 101 17.17 -4.30 6.00
C TYR A 101 18.18 -3.23 5.61
N ALA A 102 17.73 -2.14 4.97
CA ALA A 102 18.62 -1.09 4.49
C ALA A 102 17.92 0.27 4.40
N ASP A 103 18.71 1.33 4.53
CA ASP A 103 18.22 2.70 4.43
C ASP A 103 18.15 3.22 2.99
N TYR A 104 17.18 4.11 2.78
CA TYR A 104 17.08 4.97 1.60
C TYR A 104 17.43 6.40 2.02
N TYR A 105 17.97 7.18 1.09
CA TYR A 105 18.48 8.52 1.37
C TYR A 105 17.70 9.58 0.61
N HIS A 106 17.68 10.80 1.15
CA HIS A 106 17.17 11.96 0.43
C HIS A 106 18.04 12.24 -0.80
N GLY A 107 17.39 12.53 -1.92
CA GLY A 107 17.99 13.00 -3.15
C GLY A 107 17.17 14.15 -3.73
N ASP A 108 17.29 14.35 -5.05
CA ASP A 108 16.58 15.39 -5.77
C ASP A 108 16.08 14.88 -7.14
N PHE A 109 14.97 15.43 -7.62
CA PHE A 109 14.41 15.06 -8.92
C PHE A 109 15.33 15.41 -10.10
N GLN A 110 16.23 16.38 -9.94
CA GLN A 110 17.12 16.92 -10.96
C GLN A 110 18.52 16.30 -10.96
N MET A 111 18.77 15.27 -10.14
CA MET A 111 20.08 14.60 -10.12
C MET A 111 20.38 13.88 -11.45
N ASP A 112 21.64 13.89 -11.87
CA ASP A 112 22.11 13.23 -13.10
C ASP A 112 22.21 11.70 -12.92
N ASP A 113 21.34 10.96 -13.60
CA ASP A 113 21.29 9.50 -13.56
C ASP A 113 22.58 8.83 -14.04
N ARG A 114 23.34 9.43 -14.97
CA ARG A 114 24.64 8.88 -15.41
C ARG A 114 25.68 8.96 -14.31
N ARG A 115 25.64 10.04 -13.53
CA ARG A 115 26.51 10.19 -12.36
C ARG A 115 26.09 9.22 -11.26
N LEU A 116 24.81 9.17 -10.93
CA LEU A 116 24.28 8.25 -9.91
C LEU A 116 24.61 6.79 -10.22
N HIS A 117 24.48 6.38 -11.50
CA HIS A 117 24.85 5.03 -11.90
C HIS A 117 26.33 4.72 -11.65
N ARG A 118 27.25 5.65 -11.98
CA ARG A 118 28.68 5.50 -11.70
C ARG A 118 28.99 5.48 -10.20
N GLU A 119 28.21 6.19 -9.41
CA GLU A 119 28.34 6.25 -7.95
C GLU A 119 27.62 5.11 -7.23
N GLY A 120 26.92 4.23 -7.95
CA GLY A 120 26.27 3.06 -7.38
C GLY A 120 24.91 3.32 -6.72
N TYR A 121 24.09 4.21 -7.30
CA TYR A 121 22.75 4.51 -6.82
C TYR A 121 21.67 4.34 -7.91
N HIS A 122 20.53 3.77 -7.51
CA HIS A 122 19.25 3.99 -8.18
C HIS A 122 18.60 5.28 -7.66
N ARG A 123 17.83 5.94 -8.52
CA ARG A 123 16.99 7.08 -8.14
C ARG A 123 15.52 6.72 -8.25
N LEU A 124 14.76 7.02 -7.20
CA LEU A 124 13.30 6.92 -7.18
C LEU A 124 12.72 8.29 -6.82
N GLY A 125 12.40 9.08 -7.85
CA GLY A 125 11.99 10.48 -7.65
C GLY A 125 13.10 11.30 -7.01
N ASN A 126 12.90 11.69 -5.74
CA ASN A 126 13.88 12.37 -4.90
C ASN A 126 14.44 11.48 -3.78
N LEU A 127 14.47 10.16 -3.99
CA LEU A 127 15.13 9.20 -3.11
C LEU A 127 16.31 8.54 -3.83
N LEU A 128 17.37 8.26 -3.08
CA LEU A 128 18.53 7.51 -3.51
C LEU A 128 18.60 6.16 -2.81
N LEU A 129 18.79 5.11 -3.59
CA LEU A 129 18.89 3.74 -3.13
C LEU A 129 20.26 3.20 -3.58
N PRO A 130 21.18 2.82 -2.68
CA PRO A 130 22.38 2.11 -3.09
C PRO A 130 22.00 0.85 -3.88
N LEU A 131 22.70 0.55 -4.97
CA LEU A 131 22.38 -0.61 -5.83
C LEU A 131 22.28 -1.91 -5.02
N ASP A 132 23.22 -2.13 -4.10
CA ASP A 132 23.29 -3.31 -3.23
C ASP A 132 22.14 -3.43 -2.23
N ASN A 133 21.43 -2.34 -1.97
CA ASN A 133 20.30 -2.24 -1.04
C ASN A 133 18.95 -2.48 -1.73
N TYR A 134 18.93 -2.83 -3.02
CA TYR A 134 17.70 -3.12 -3.74
C TYR A 134 17.73 -4.54 -4.33
N GLY A 135 18.02 -4.71 -5.62
CA GLY A 135 17.97 -6.02 -6.30
C GLY A 135 18.76 -7.12 -5.58
N PRO A 136 20.07 -6.95 -5.33
CA PRO A 136 20.89 -7.94 -4.62
C PRO A 136 20.41 -8.22 -3.20
N LEU A 137 19.97 -7.20 -2.46
CA LEU A 137 19.41 -7.39 -1.12
C LEU A 137 18.11 -8.21 -1.15
N ILE A 138 17.21 -7.88 -2.09
CA ILE A 138 15.95 -8.58 -2.28
C ILE A 138 16.20 -10.04 -2.66
N GLU A 139 17.13 -10.31 -3.57
CA GLU A 139 17.55 -11.68 -3.91
C GLU A 139 18.03 -12.46 -2.68
N ARG A 140 18.97 -11.89 -1.91
CA ARG A 140 19.50 -12.52 -0.68
C ARG A 140 18.43 -12.84 0.36
N LYS A 141 17.31 -12.12 0.37
CA LYS A 141 16.22 -12.30 1.34
C LYS A 141 15.09 -13.19 0.81
N VAL A 142 14.73 -13.03 -0.45
CA VAL A 142 13.59 -13.71 -1.07
C VAL A 142 13.96 -15.12 -1.53
N GLN A 143 15.13 -15.35 -2.13
CA GLN A 143 15.52 -16.69 -2.61
C GLN A 143 15.54 -17.74 -1.48
N PRO A 144 16.18 -17.50 -0.31
CA PRO A 144 16.16 -18.47 0.78
C PRO A 144 14.75 -18.70 1.35
N PHE A 145 13.91 -17.67 1.36
CA PHE A 145 12.52 -17.77 1.77
C PHE A 145 11.71 -18.68 0.84
N LEU A 146 11.83 -18.49 -0.47
CA LEU A 146 11.15 -19.34 -1.47
C LEU A 146 11.62 -20.79 -1.36
N SER A 147 12.93 -21.02 -1.21
CA SER A 147 13.48 -22.36 -0.99
C SER A 147 12.86 -23.05 0.22
N ARG A 148 12.69 -22.34 1.36
CA ARG A 148 12.05 -22.90 2.55
C ARG A 148 10.59 -23.26 2.31
N LEU A 149 9.81 -22.37 1.69
CA LEU A 149 8.40 -22.64 1.38
C LEU A 149 8.25 -23.85 0.44
N TYR A 150 9.08 -23.88 -0.61
CA TYR A 150 9.07 -24.95 -1.60
C TYR A 150 9.45 -26.31 -0.98
N SER A 151 10.51 -26.36 -0.16
CA SER A 151 10.88 -27.56 0.59
C SER A 151 9.82 -28.01 1.60
N GLY A 152 9.03 -27.07 2.13
CA GLY A 152 7.85 -27.35 2.95
C GLY A 152 6.62 -27.84 2.16
N GLY A 153 6.73 -28.01 0.84
CA GLY A 153 5.66 -28.52 -0.03
C GLY A 153 4.75 -27.45 -0.62
N ARG A 154 4.96 -26.15 -0.32
CA ARG A 154 4.19 -25.04 -0.92
C ARG A 154 4.74 -24.74 -2.32
N LYS A 155 4.19 -25.42 -3.32
CA LYS A 155 4.58 -25.27 -4.74
C LYS A 155 3.72 -24.28 -5.52
N SER A 156 2.55 -23.93 -5.01
CA SER A 156 1.66 -22.92 -5.60
C SER A 156 1.24 -21.92 -4.53
N LEU A 157 1.32 -20.63 -4.85
CA LEU A 157 0.99 -19.53 -3.94
C LEU A 157 0.28 -18.41 -4.71
N SER A 158 -0.79 -17.87 -4.15
CA SER A 158 -1.36 -16.60 -4.58
C SER A 158 -0.49 -15.41 -4.13
N SER A 159 -0.72 -14.20 -4.68
CA SER A 159 0.02 -13.02 -4.19
C SER A 159 -0.33 -12.68 -2.74
N ARG A 160 -1.59 -12.93 -2.34
CA ARG A 160 -2.04 -12.82 -0.95
C ARG A 160 -1.26 -13.71 0.00
N GLU A 161 -1.14 -15.00 -0.34
CA GLU A 161 -0.37 -15.95 0.48
C GLU A 161 1.10 -15.55 0.52
N LEU A 162 1.70 -15.22 -0.63
CA LEU A 162 3.09 -14.78 -0.69
C LEU A 162 3.35 -13.59 0.24
N CYS A 163 2.47 -12.57 0.22
CA CYS A 163 2.60 -11.39 1.08
C CYS A 163 2.53 -11.75 2.58
N ARG A 164 1.62 -12.65 2.96
CA ARG A 164 1.50 -13.11 4.36
C ARG A 164 2.77 -13.83 4.81
N GLU A 165 3.23 -14.80 4.03
CA GLU A 165 4.39 -15.63 4.36
C GLU A 165 5.69 -14.79 4.37
N LEU A 166 5.82 -13.80 3.47
CA LEU A 166 6.91 -12.82 3.53
C LEU A 166 6.84 -11.99 4.82
N GLY A 167 5.65 -11.51 5.20
CA GLY A 167 5.42 -10.75 6.41
C GLY A 167 5.78 -11.51 7.69
N GLU A 168 5.58 -12.83 7.72
CA GLU A 168 5.99 -13.68 8.86
C GLU A 168 7.51 -13.81 8.97
N VAL A 169 8.23 -13.74 7.86
CA VAL A 169 9.68 -13.96 7.80
C VAL A 169 10.50 -12.68 7.97
N LEU A 170 9.97 -11.52 7.55
CA LEU A 170 10.68 -10.25 7.64
C LEU A 170 10.89 -9.76 9.08
N ASP A 171 10.02 -10.18 10.01
CA ASP A 171 10.01 -9.87 11.45
C ASP A 171 10.49 -8.45 11.82
N SER A 172 9.75 -7.43 11.35
CA SER A 172 10.02 -6.02 11.63
C SER A 172 8.74 -5.27 12.00
N ASN A 173 8.84 -4.34 12.95
CA ASN A 173 7.72 -3.46 13.31
C ASN A 173 7.47 -2.36 12.28
N ASP A 174 8.44 -2.07 11.43
CA ASP A 174 8.36 -1.02 10.41
C ASP A 174 7.86 -1.54 9.06
N SER A 175 7.71 -2.86 8.91
CA SER A 175 7.25 -3.52 7.69
C SER A 175 5.73 -3.55 7.59
N LEU A 176 5.23 -3.10 6.44
CA LEU A 176 3.81 -3.18 6.12
C LEU A 176 3.37 -4.65 6.00
N LEU A 177 4.18 -5.49 5.36
CA LEU A 177 3.86 -6.92 5.23
C LEU A 177 3.84 -7.62 6.59
N CYS A 178 4.77 -7.29 7.50
CA CYS A 178 4.75 -7.80 8.88
C CYS A 178 3.49 -7.36 9.63
N ALA A 179 3.15 -6.07 9.59
CA ALA A 179 1.95 -5.55 10.24
C ALA A 179 0.68 -6.22 9.69
N ALA A 180 0.58 -6.34 8.36
CA ALA A 180 -0.55 -6.97 7.68
C ALA A 180 -0.67 -8.45 8.06
N SER A 181 0.44 -9.19 8.06
CA SER A 181 0.45 -10.60 8.47
C SER A 181 0.01 -10.77 9.94
N ARG A 182 0.59 -10.01 10.87
CA ARG A 182 0.25 -10.07 12.31
C ARG A 182 -1.20 -9.69 12.60
N LYS A 183 -1.78 -8.78 11.82
CA LYS A 183 -3.19 -8.35 11.93
C LYS A 183 -4.15 -9.16 11.06
N ASN A 184 -3.68 -10.16 10.32
CA ASN A 184 -4.47 -10.93 9.35
C ASN A 184 -5.15 -10.06 8.28
N VAL A 185 -4.52 -8.96 7.87
CA VAL A 185 -4.99 -8.10 6.76
C VAL A 185 -4.44 -8.68 5.44
N PRO A 186 -5.29 -9.18 4.53
CA PRO A 186 -4.84 -9.68 3.24
C PRO A 186 -4.29 -8.54 2.35
N VAL A 187 -3.17 -8.81 1.69
CA VAL A 187 -2.51 -7.91 0.74
C VAL A 187 -2.50 -8.54 -0.64
N PHE A 188 -3.20 -7.93 -1.61
CA PHE A 188 -3.25 -8.41 -2.98
C PHE A 188 -2.34 -7.59 -3.89
N VAL A 189 -1.65 -8.27 -4.80
CA VAL A 189 -0.73 -7.65 -5.78
C VAL A 189 -1.07 -8.17 -7.18
N PRO A 190 -2.02 -7.54 -7.89
CA PRO A 190 -2.48 -8.04 -9.19
C PRO A 190 -1.35 -8.12 -10.24
N GLY A 191 -0.40 -7.20 -10.17
CA GLY A 191 0.78 -7.13 -11.04
C GLY A 191 2.04 -7.71 -10.39
N ILE A 192 1.97 -8.89 -9.76
CA ILE A 192 3.05 -9.45 -8.93
C ILE A 192 4.40 -9.61 -9.65
N MET A 193 4.40 -9.78 -10.97
CA MET A 193 5.62 -9.97 -11.76
C MET A 193 6.38 -8.65 -12.04
N ASP A 194 5.75 -7.50 -11.84
CA ASP A 194 6.28 -6.17 -12.22
C ASP A 194 7.13 -5.55 -11.09
N GLY A 195 8.23 -6.23 -10.72
CA GLY A 195 9.12 -5.76 -9.66
C GLY A 195 10.32 -6.68 -9.41
N ALA A 196 11.20 -6.26 -8.51
CA ALA A 196 12.39 -7.03 -8.13
C ALA A 196 12.01 -8.36 -7.47
N VAL A 197 11.01 -8.38 -6.58
CA VAL A 197 10.45 -9.60 -5.99
C VAL A 197 9.85 -10.48 -7.09
N GLY A 198 9.09 -9.90 -8.03
CA GLY A 198 8.57 -10.61 -9.20
C GLY A 198 9.66 -11.28 -10.04
N SER A 199 10.79 -10.61 -10.20
CA SER A 199 11.97 -11.15 -10.89
C SER A 199 12.58 -12.33 -10.14
N GLN A 200 12.62 -12.27 -8.79
CA GLN A 200 13.07 -13.39 -7.96
C GLN A 200 12.13 -14.60 -8.03
N LEU A 201 10.81 -14.38 -8.08
CA LEU A 201 9.82 -15.45 -8.30
C LEU A 201 10.06 -16.13 -9.66
N TRP A 202 10.30 -15.35 -10.71
CA TRP A 202 10.58 -15.88 -12.04
C TRP A 202 11.88 -16.68 -12.07
N LEU A 203 12.96 -16.17 -11.49
CA LEU A 203 14.24 -16.87 -11.38
C LEU A 203 14.09 -18.20 -10.63
N PHE A 204 13.37 -18.19 -9.51
CA PHE A 204 13.11 -19.39 -8.72
C PHE A 204 12.33 -20.44 -9.53
N ALA A 205 11.33 -20.02 -10.31
CA ALA A 205 10.55 -20.88 -11.20
C ALA A 205 11.38 -21.49 -12.36
N GLN A 206 12.50 -20.87 -12.76
CA GLN A 206 13.39 -21.47 -13.76
C GLN A 206 14.13 -22.71 -13.20
N GLN A 207 14.41 -22.71 -11.90
CA GLN A 207 15.07 -23.82 -11.21
C GLN A 207 14.05 -24.85 -10.69
N HIS A 208 12.80 -24.43 -10.43
CA HIS A 208 11.72 -25.26 -9.91
C HIS A 208 10.52 -25.21 -10.85
N ARG A 209 10.52 -26.09 -11.87
CA ARG A 209 9.56 -26.03 -12.98
C ARG A 209 8.09 -26.27 -12.59
N ASP A 210 7.83 -26.81 -11.41
CA ASP A 210 6.51 -27.03 -10.82
C ASP A 210 6.10 -25.93 -9.82
N PHE A 211 6.96 -24.94 -9.54
CA PHE A 211 6.58 -23.75 -8.76
C PHE A 211 5.65 -22.84 -9.57
N ARG A 212 4.57 -22.36 -8.95
CA ARG A 212 3.54 -21.53 -9.59
C ARG A 212 3.10 -20.38 -8.70
N ILE A 213 2.76 -19.26 -9.33
CA ILE A 213 2.01 -18.18 -8.71
C ILE A 213 0.57 -18.23 -9.24
N ASP A 214 -0.38 -18.44 -8.35
CA ASP A 214 -1.79 -18.60 -8.67
C ASP A 214 -2.55 -17.28 -8.51
N VAL A 215 -2.62 -16.53 -9.61
CA VAL A 215 -3.35 -15.26 -9.67
C VAL A 215 -4.87 -15.44 -9.76
N ILE A 216 -5.36 -16.66 -10.03
CA ILE A 216 -6.79 -16.97 -10.04
C ILE A 216 -7.28 -17.10 -8.60
N GLN A 217 -6.49 -17.72 -7.72
CA GLN A 217 -6.83 -17.79 -6.29
C GLN A 217 -6.98 -16.39 -5.66
N ASP A 218 -6.15 -15.41 -6.06
CA ASP A 218 -6.35 -14.02 -5.63
C ASP A 218 -7.71 -13.46 -6.06
N GLN A 219 -8.22 -13.83 -7.25
CA GLN A 219 -9.53 -13.38 -7.72
C GLN A 219 -10.66 -14.05 -6.93
N ASN A 220 -10.53 -15.33 -6.59
CA ASN A 220 -11.50 -16.03 -5.76
C ASN A 220 -11.60 -15.40 -4.37
N ASP A 221 -10.44 -15.15 -3.74
CA ASP A 221 -10.39 -14.52 -2.41
C ASP A 221 -10.97 -13.10 -2.42
N LEU A 222 -10.67 -12.30 -3.46
CA LEU A 222 -11.25 -10.96 -3.62
C LEU A 222 -12.76 -11.00 -3.85
N SER A 223 -13.23 -11.94 -4.67
CA SER A 223 -14.66 -12.18 -4.89
C SER A 223 -15.36 -12.46 -3.56
N ASP A 224 -14.86 -13.42 -2.79
CA ASP A 224 -15.45 -13.82 -1.51
C ASP A 224 -15.45 -12.65 -0.51
N LEU A 225 -14.36 -11.88 -0.44
CA LEU A 225 -14.28 -10.69 0.40
C LEU A 225 -15.33 -9.64 0.02
N VAL A 226 -15.48 -9.32 -1.27
CA VAL A 226 -16.39 -8.26 -1.72
C VAL A 226 -17.85 -8.68 -1.59
N TYR A 227 -18.21 -9.89 -2.01
CA TYR A 227 -19.59 -10.39 -1.89
C TYR A 227 -19.97 -10.72 -0.44
N GLY A 228 -19.01 -11.11 0.39
CA GLY A 228 -19.21 -11.31 1.84
C GLY A 228 -19.40 -10.01 2.62
N SER A 229 -18.86 -8.89 2.12
CA SER A 229 -18.94 -7.58 2.79
C SER A 229 -20.34 -6.99 2.71
N LYS A 230 -20.86 -6.40 3.80
CA LYS A 230 -22.16 -5.69 3.78
C LYS A 230 -22.04 -4.31 3.16
N ARG A 231 -21.04 -3.55 3.56
CA ARG A 231 -20.64 -2.28 2.94
C ARG A 231 -19.15 -2.32 2.67
N THR A 232 -18.73 -1.53 1.70
CA THR A 232 -17.32 -1.37 1.38
C THR A 232 -17.01 0.12 1.34
N GLY A 233 -15.81 0.47 1.76
CA GLY A 233 -15.27 1.82 1.65
C GLY A 233 -13.80 1.72 1.30
N ALA A 234 -13.29 2.68 0.55
CA ALA A 234 -11.92 2.62 0.06
C ALA A 234 -11.17 3.95 0.30
N VAL A 235 -9.95 3.83 0.79
CA VAL A 235 -8.93 4.90 0.73
C VAL A 235 -7.99 4.57 -0.41
N ILE A 236 -7.95 5.44 -1.41
CA ILE A 236 -7.14 5.25 -2.62
C ILE A 236 -6.12 6.38 -2.73
N ILE A 237 -4.85 6.04 -2.59
CA ILE A 237 -3.72 6.97 -2.70
C ILE A 237 -3.06 6.73 -4.06
N GLY A 238 -3.21 7.65 -5.00
CA GLY A 238 -2.66 7.49 -6.35
C GLY A 238 -3.58 6.71 -7.31
N GLY A 239 -3.00 5.91 -8.21
CA GLY A 239 -3.73 5.27 -9.30
C GLY A 239 -3.10 3.95 -9.77
N GLY A 240 -3.27 3.64 -11.06
CA GLY A 240 -2.72 2.43 -11.67
C GLY A 240 -3.51 1.16 -11.33
N ILE A 241 -2.81 0.03 -11.38
CA ILE A 241 -3.42 -1.31 -11.25
C ILE A 241 -4.12 -1.50 -9.91
N SER A 242 -3.54 -0.99 -8.81
CA SER A 242 -4.11 -1.14 -7.48
C SER A 242 -5.46 -0.43 -7.34
N LYS A 243 -5.56 0.82 -7.80
CA LYS A 243 -6.83 1.56 -7.84
C LYS A 243 -7.85 0.81 -8.69
N HIS A 244 -7.46 0.44 -9.91
CA HIS A 244 -8.38 -0.20 -10.85
C HIS A 244 -8.94 -1.50 -10.26
N HIS A 245 -8.10 -2.34 -9.64
CA HIS A 245 -8.53 -3.60 -9.05
C HIS A 245 -9.57 -3.42 -7.94
N VAL A 246 -9.38 -2.45 -7.03
CA VAL A 246 -10.36 -2.18 -5.96
C VAL A 246 -11.70 -1.72 -6.54
N LEU A 247 -11.68 -0.77 -7.48
CA LEU A 247 -12.90 -0.26 -8.09
C LEU A 247 -13.62 -1.32 -8.93
N TRP A 248 -12.87 -2.11 -9.69
CA TRP A 248 -13.39 -3.18 -10.55
C TRP A 248 -14.16 -4.22 -9.74
N TRP A 249 -13.59 -4.66 -8.60
CA TRP A 249 -14.25 -5.64 -7.76
C TRP A 249 -15.51 -5.10 -7.09
N ASN A 250 -15.47 -3.85 -6.59
CA ASN A 250 -16.64 -3.23 -5.96
C ASN A 250 -17.75 -2.89 -6.96
N LEU A 251 -17.43 -2.72 -8.25
CA LEU A 251 -18.42 -2.51 -9.32
C LEU A 251 -19.41 -3.69 -9.42
N PHE A 252 -18.96 -4.93 -9.21
CA PHE A 252 -19.85 -6.11 -9.24
C PHE A 252 -20.94 -6.08 -8.15
N LYS A 253 -20.75 -5.25 -7.11
CA LYS A 253 -21.73 -5.04 -6.05
C LYS A 253 -22.59 -3.78 -6.26
N GLY A 254 -22.38 -3.06 -7.38
CA GLY A 254 -23.06 -1.80 -7.67
C GLY A 254 -22.39 -0.56 -7.09
N GLY A 255 -21.18 -0.69 -6.53
CA GLY A 255 -20.46 0.39 -5.85
C GLY A 255 -20.65 0.37 -4.34
#